data_AF-A0A8C1NV90-F1
#
_entry.id   AF-A0A8C1NV90-F1
#
_cell.length_a   1.000
_cell.length_b   1.000
_cell.length_c   1.000
_cell.angle_alpha   90.00
_cell.angle_beta   90.00
_cell.angle_gamma   90.00
#
_symmetry.space_group_name_H-M   'P 1'
#
loop_
_entity.id
_entity.type
_entity.pdbx_description
1 polymer ?
#
loop_
_entity_poly.entity_id
_entity_poly.type
_entity_poly.pdbx_seq_one_letter_code
_entity_poly.pdbx_strand_id
1 'polypeptide(L)' 'MGLHHKEFEQAGKRQGLQIWRIEKMELAPVPENSHGSFYIGDAYLVLHTVKQKDSCFYDLHYWLGK' A
#
# COMPACT_ATOMS: atom_id res chain seq x y z
N MET A 1 -11.33 18.80 -0.55
CA MET A 1 -9.86 18.89 -0.59
C MET A 1 -9.32 17.50 -0.33
N GLY A 2 -8.84 16.80 -1.36
CA GLY A 2 -8.14 15.53 -1.18
C GLY A 2 -6.64 15.80 -0.99
N LEU A 3 -5.97 15.00 -0.16
CA LEU A 3 -4.51 15.03 -0.10
C LEU A 3 -3.97 14.54 -1.46
N HIS A 4 -3.18 15.36 -2.14
CA HIS A 4 -2.58 14.98 -3.42
C HIS A 4 -1.26 14.25 -3.17
N HIS A 5 -1.20 12.97 -3.50
CA HIS A 5 -0.01 12.14 -3.40
C HIS A 5 0.04 11.21 -4.62
N LYS A 6 1.19 11.15 -5.32
CA LYS A 6 1.36 10.37 -6.56
C LYS A 6 0.92 8.90 -6.41
N GLU A 7 1.23 8.29 -5.27
CA GLU A 7 0.88 6.89 -4.99
C GLU A 7 -0.63 6.68 -4.81
N PHE A 8 -1.36 7.70 -4.34
CA PHE A 8 -2.82 7.61 -4.17
C PHE A 8 -3.55 7.63 -5.51
N GLU A 9 -2.94 8.17 -6.56
CA GLU A 9 -3.50 8.08 -7.90
C GLU A 9 -3.49 6.65 -8.43
N GLN A 10 -2.59 5.79 -7.95
CA GLN A 10 -2.43 4.41 -8.42
C GLN A 10 -2.96 3.37 -7.43
N ALA A 11 -3.14 3.75 -6.17
CA ALA A 11 -3.70 2.89 -5.12
C ALA A 11 -5.12 2.42 -5.51
N GLY A 12 -5.39 1.11 -5.39
CA GLY A 12 -6.71 0.54 -5.60
C GLY A 12 -7.15 0.38 -7.06
N LYS A 13 -6.36 0.86 -8.04
CA LYS A 13 -6.74 0.76 -9.46
C LYS A 13 -6.64 -0.67 -10.01
N ARG A 14 -5.74 -1.49 -9.47
CA ARG A 14 -5.51 -2.88 -9.88
C ARG A 14 -5.91 -3.82 -8.75
N GLN A 15 -6.47 -4.97 -9.11
CA GLN A 15 -6.72 -6.03 -8.14
C GLN A 15 -5.38 -6.58 -7.64
N GLY A 16 -5.31 -6.94 -6.37
CA GLY A 16 -4.12 -7.52 -5.75
C GLY A 16 -3.59 -6.67 -4.59
N LEU A 17 -2.32 -6.90 -4.26
CA LEU A 17 -1.65 -6.30 -3.11
C LEU A 17 -0.74 -5.16 -3.55
N GLN A 18 -0.89 -4.00 -2.91
CA GLN A 18 0.03 -2.88 -3.03
C GLN A 18 0.62 -2.60 -1.65
N ILE A 19 1.95 -2.55 -1.56
CA ILE A 19 2.66 -2.28 -0.32
C ILE A 19 3.53 -1.04 -0.52
N TRP A 20 3.46 -0.13 0.44
CA TRP A 20 4.36 1.02 0.53
C TRP A 20 5.12 0.98 1.83
N ARG A 21 6.38 1.38 1.78
CA ARG A 21 7.21 1.69 2.95
C ARG A 21 7.20 3.18 3.18
N ILE A 22 7.15 3.60 4.45
CA ILE A 22 7.27 5.00 4.81
C ILE A 22 8.75 5.37 4.88
N GLU A 23 9.21 6.17 3.93
CA GLU A 23 10.58 6.64 3.87
C GLU A 23 10.59 8.16 3.92
N LYS A 24 11.19 8.75 4.96
CA LYS A 24 11.28 10.22 5.11
C LYS A 24 9.91 10.92 4.97
N MET A 25 8.87 10.34 5.57
CA MET A 25 7.47 10.82 5.51
C MET A 25 6.80 10.71 4.13
N GLU A 26 7.38 9.97 3.19
CA GLU A 26 6.82 9.72 1.86
C GLU A 26 6.47 8.22 1.68
N LEU A 27 5.47 7.93 0.84
CA LEU A 27 5.13 6.54 0.48
C LEU A 27 6.04 6.08 -0.67
N ALA A 28 6.93 5.14 -0.36
CA ALA A 28 7.79 4.48 -1.35
C ALA A 28 7.20 3.10 -1.70
N PRO A 29 6.88 2.81 -2.98
CA PRO A 29 6.33 1.51 -3.37
C PRO A 29 7.36 0.39 -3.16
N VAL A 30 6.94 -0.70 -2.53
CA VAL A 30 7.76 -1.89 -2.33
C VAL A 30 7.69 -2.77 -3.58
N PRO A 31 8.83 -3.16 -4.19
CA PRO A 31 8.85 -4.09 -5.31
C PRO A 31 8.13 -5.40 -4.98
N GLU A 32 7.38 -5.95 -5.94
CA GLU A 32 6.60 -7.19 -5.76
C GLU A 32 7.48 -8.36 -5.27
N ASN A 33 8.71 -8.44 -5.75
CA ASN A 33 9.69 -9.47 -5.35
C ASN A 33 10.09 -9.40 -3.87
N SER A 34 9.82 -8.28 -3.20
CA SER A 34 10.14 -8.04 -1.78
C SER A 34 8.90 -8.03 -0.90
N HIS A 35 7.71 -8.30 -1.46
CA HIS A 35 6.48 -8.43 -0.67
C HIS A 35 6.62 -9.55 0.37
N GLY A 36 6.19 -9.28 1.60
CA GLY A 36 6.33 -10.20 2.73
C GLY A 36 7.64 -10.05 3.52
N SER A 37 8.62 -9.31 3.00
CA SER A 37 9.84 -8.97 3.75
C SER A 37 9.74 -7.55 4.30
N PHE A 38 9.61 -7.42 5.62
CA PHE A 38 9.44 -6.14 6.31
C PHE A 38 10.65 -5.83 7.19
N TYR A 39 11.16 -4.60 7.11
CA TYR A 39 12.21 -4.10 7.99
C TYR A 39 11.61 -3.74 9.35
N ILE A 40 12.15 -4.35 10.40
CA ILE A 40 11.73 -4.15 11.80
C ILE A 40 11.79 -2.70 12.29
N GLY A 41 12.58 -1.81 11.69
CA GLY A 41 12.65 -0.40 12.10
C GLY A 41 11.72 0.54 11.32
N ASP A 42 11.00 0.03 10.32
CA ASP A 42 10.24 0.84 9.38
C ASP A 42 8.72 0.66 9.59
N ALA A 43 7.95 1.58 9.02
CA ALA A 43 6.50 1.47 8.94
C ALA A 43 6.06 1.22 7.49
N TYR A 44 4.97 0.49 7.33
CA TYR A 44 4.45 0.11 6.03
C TYR A 44 2.94 0.31 5.96
N LEU A 45 2.45 0.60 4.76
CA LEU A 45 1.05 0.61 4.40
C LEU A 45 0.79 -0.52 3.40
N VAL A 46 -0.23 -1.32 3.65
CA VAL A 46 -0.59 -2.47 2.82
C VAL A 46 -2.05 -2.31 2.41
N LEU A 47 -2.29 -2.21 1.11
CA LEU A 47 -3.61 -2.16 0.51
C LEU A 47 -3.86 -3.44 -0.27
N HIS A 48 -4.89 -4.18 0.13
CA HIS A 48 -5.40 -5.29 -0.65
C HIS A 48 -6.68 -4.84 -1.37
N THR A 49 -6.69 -4.98 -2.69
CA THR A 49 -7.79 -4.59 -3.55
C THR A 49 -8.44 -5.83 -4.15
N VAL A 50 -9.72 -6.05 -3.81
CA VAL A 50 -10.52 -7.15 -4.34
C VAL A 50 -11.52 -6.57 -5.33
N LYS A 51 -11.40 -6.95 -6.61
CA LYS A 51 -12.40 -6.62 -7.63
C LYS A 51 -13.39 -7.77 -7.76
N GLN A 52 -14.66 -7.49 -7.48
CA GLN A 52 -15.79 -8.31 -7.90
C GLN A 52 -16.54 -7.59 -9.02
N LYS A 53 -17.33 -8.35 -9.81
CA LYS A 53 -17.99 -7.90 -11.05
C LYS A 53 -18.33 -6.40 -11.11
N ASP A 54 -19.12 -5.94 -10.15
CA ASP A 54 -19.63 -4.56 -10.10
C ASP A 54 -19.12 -3.75 -8.89
N SER A 55 -18.24 -4.32 -8.07
CA SER A 55 -17.80 -3.71 -6.82
C SER A 55 -16.30 -3.90 -6.55
N CYS A 56 -15.71 -2.92 -5.88
CA CYS A 56 -14.32 -2.98 -5.44
C CYS A 56 -14.29 -2.88 -3.92
N PHE A 57 -13.63 -3.83 -3.28
CA PHE A 57 -13.39 -3.86 -1.85
C PHE A 57 -11.92 -3.56 -1.58
N TYR A 58 -11.67 -2.83 -0.49
CA TYR A 58 -10.34 -2.38 -0.11
C TYR A 58 -10.10 -2.71 1.35
N ASP A 59 -9.10 -3.54 1.62
CA ASP A 59 -8.61 -3.80 2.96
C ASP A 59 -7.29 -3.03 3.13
N LEU A 60 -7.31 -2.00 3.98
CA LEU A 60 -6.15 -1.17 4.26
C LEU A 60 -5.58 -1.50 5.64
N HIS A 61 -4.31 -1.88 5.67
CA HIS A 61 -3.58 -2.21 6.87
C HIS A 61 -2.35 -1.32 6.99
N TYR A 62 -1.97 -1.01 8.22
CA TYR A 62 -0.66 -0.45 8.52
C TYR A 62 0.11 -1.44 9.39
N TRP A 63 1.40 -1.58 9.10
CA TRP A 63 2.32 -2.39 9.88
C TRP A 63 3.38 -1.47 10.48
N LEU A 64 3.58 -1.61 11.80
CA LEU A 64 4.60 -0.88 12.53
C LEU A 64 5.68 -1.87 12.94
N GLY A 65 6.90 -1.58 12.51
CA GLY A 65 8.09 -2.20 13.04
C GLY A 65 8.25 -1.97 14.54
N LYS A 66 9.13 -2.75 15.15
CA LYS A 66 9.42 -2.72 16.59
C LYS A 66 10.39 -1.61 16.96
#